data_AF-A0A2N5RLP3-F1
#
_entry.id   AF-A0A2N5RLP3-F1
#
_cell.length_a   1.000
_cell.length_b   1.000
_cell.length_c   1.000
_cell.angle_alpha   90.00
_cell.angle_beta   90.00
_cell.angle_gamma   90.00
#
_symmetry.space_group_name_H-M   'P 1'
#
loop_
_entity.id
_entity.type
_entity.pdbx_description
1 polymer ?
#
loop_
_entity_poly.entity_id
_entity_poly.type
_entity_poly.pdbx_seq_one_letter_code
_entity_poly.pdbx_strand_id
1 'polypeptide(L)'
;MKRAVLFLLFLSVFFLNETFNVSEKFRAFFYRMSYPFLKLRESAVGIALRLKNEIYPGDVYVGLESVGNLFFVTGRGEDCFYILGEVREGTLVIDPMEKRFLGVVVAKGPLSKVETVFSDNFVGRVRIKGPSASVVGILRGGSVPKVSTIEDIDVTGWKVFFEDEKWNVILKDYLFVGSIAGRDGEYFLLDAERKLPDRVAIIGVVE
;
A
#
# COMPACT_ATOMS: atom_id res chain seq x y z
N MET A 1 25.03 -31.60 -4.49
CA MET A 1 24.65 -31.41 -3.07
C MET A 1 24.47 -29.95 -2.65
N LYS A 2 25.50 -29.09 -2.69
CA LYS A 2 25.39 -27.68 -2.21
C LYS A 2 24.26 -26.86 -2.86
N ARG A 3 24.04 -27.00 -4.18
CA ARG A 3 22.95 -26.32 -4.91
C ARG A 3 21.55 -26.81 -4.51
N ALA A 4 21.40 -28.10 -4.25
CA ALA A 4 20.12 -28.67 -3.81
C ALA A 4 19.77 -28.26 -2.38
N VAL A 5 20.78 -28.16 -1.49
CA VAL A 5 20.60 -27.64 -0.13
C VAL A 5 20.22 -26.16 -0.15
N LEU A 6 20.87 -25.35 -0.99
CA LEU A 6 20.49 -23.94 -1.20
C LEU A 6 19.07 -23.79 -1.77
N PHE A 7 18.67 -24.68 -2.68
CA PHE A 7 17.33 -24.69 -3.25
C PHE A 7 16.25 -25.13 -2.25
N LEU A 8 16.55 -26.10 -1.38
CA LEU A 8 15.67 -26.48 -0.26
C LEU A 8 15.60 -25.39 0.82
N LEU A 9 16.71 -24.70 1.09
CA LEU A 9 16.71 -23.49 1.93
C LEU A 9 15.86 -22.37 1.31
N PHE A 10 15.96 -22.19 -0.01
CA PHE A 10 15.07 -21.27 -0.73
C PHE A 10 13.61 -21.64 -0.57
N LEU A 11 13.24 -22.91 -0.84
CA LEU A 11 11.87 -23.40 -0.71
C LEU A 11 11.33 -23.28 0.72
N SER A 12 12.14 -23.63 1.72
CA SER A 12 11.72 -23.53 3.12
C SER A 12 11.52 -22.09 3.54
N VAL A 13 12.41 -21.16 3.17
CA VAL A 13 12.20 -19.72 3.41
C VAL A 13 11.01 -19.17 2.62
N PHE A 14 10.82 -19.64 1.38
CA PHE A 14 9.70 -19.29 0.51
C PHE A 14 8.36 -19.64 1.16
N PHE A 15 8.22 -20.85 1.70
CA PHE A 15 7.01 -21.27 2.41
C PHE A 15 6.88 -20.63 3.81
N LEU A 16 7.97 -20.57 4.59
CA LEU A 16 7.97 -20.01 5.94
C LEU A 16 7.55 -18.53 5.96
N ASN A 17 7.88 -17.75 4.93
CA ASN A 17 7.49 -16.35 4.84
C ASN A 17 5.97 -16.17 4.61
N GLU A 18 5.30 -17.13 3.98
CA GLU A 18 3.83 -17.10 3.84
C GLU A 18 3.09 -17.54 5.11
N THR A 19 3.72 -18.37 5.96
CA THR A 19 2.98 -19.06 7.04
C THR A 19 3.13 -18.45 8.43
N PHE A 20 4.19 -17.71 8.72
CA PHE A 20 4.50 -17.35 10.11
C PHE A 20 4.36 -15.87 10.45
N ASN A 21 3.53 -15.60 11.46
CA ASN A 21 3.45 -14.33 12.15
C ASN A 21 4.66 -14.21 13.11
N VAL A 22 5.83 -13.90 12.55
CA VAL A 22 7.10 -13.87 13.31
C VAL A 22 7.15 -12.62 14.20
N SER A 23 7.50 -12.78 15.47
CA SER A 23 7.67 -11.67 16.42
C SER A 23 8.67 -10.63 15.88
N GLU A 24 8.41 -9.35 16.16
CA GLU A 24 9.21 -8.22 15.64
C GLU A 24 10.72 -8.36 15.89
N LYS A 25 11.13 -8.98 17.01
CA LYS A 25 12.54 -9.15 17.38
C LYS A 25 13.31 -10.07 16.43
N PHE A 26 12.65 -11.07 15.86
CA PHE A 26 13.28 -12.03 14.95
C PHE A 26 13.11 -11.69 13.47
N ARG A 27 12.19 -10.75 13.16
CA ARG A 27 11.94 -10.30 11.78
C ARG A 27 13.22 -9.89 11.08
N ALA A 28 14.06 -9.05 11.70
CA ALA A 28 15.32 -8.59 11.10
C ALA A 28 16.27 -9.74 10.68
N PHE A 29 16.35 -10.80 11.48
CA PHE A 29 17.18 -11.97 11.17
C PHE A 29 16.62 -12.79 10.01
N PHE A 30 15.33 -13.12 10.05
CA PHE A 30 14.66 -13.84 8.97
C PHE A 30 14.69 -13.04 7.66
N TYR A 31 14.54 -11.71 7.73
CA TYR A 31 14.65 -10.83 6.58
C TYR A 31 16.03 -10.83 5.94
N ARG A 32 17.10 -10.78 6.73
CA ARG A 32 18.46 -10.84 6.18
C ARG A 32 18.71 -12.16 5.45
N MET A 33 18.11 -13.25 5.91
CA MET A 33 18.19 -14.56 5.28
C MET A 33 17.29 -14.69 4.04
N SER A 34 16.09 -14.09 4.05
CA SER A 34 15.11 -14.20 2.97
C SER A 34 15.29 -13.19 1.84
N TYR A 35 15.96 -12.07 2.09
CA TYR A 35 16.12 -10.98 1.11
C TYR A 35 16.70 -11.40 -0.26
N PRO A 36 17.81 -12.18 -0.34
CA PRO A 36 18.35 -12.61 -1.63
C PRO A 36 17.34 -13.43 -2.44
N PHE A 37 16.53 -14.22 -1.74
CA PHE A 37 15.51 -15.08 -2.32
C PHE A 37 14.28 -14.29 -2.81
N LEU A 38 13.85 -13.28 -2.05
CA LEU A 38 12.78 -12.36 -2.45
C LEU A 38 13.15 -11.59 -3.72
N LYS A 39 14.39 -11.10 -3.81
CA LYS A 39 14.91 -10.42 -5.00
C LYS A 39 15.00 -11.34 -6.23
N LEU A 40 15.35 -12.60 -6.02
CA LEU A 40 15.43 -13.60 -7.08
C LEU A 40 14.03 -13.98 -7.60
N ARG A 41 13.03 -14.07 -6.71
CA ARG A 41 11.61 -14.24 -7.08
C ARG A 41 11.13 -13.07 -7.92
N GLU A 42 11.34 -11.83 -7.48
CA GLU A 42 10.98 -10.63 -8.24
C GLU A 42 11.55 -10.65 -9.66
N SER A 43 12.85 -10.94 -9.77
CA SER A 43 13.55 -11.02 -11.06
C SER A 43 12.96 -12.11 -11.97
N ALA A 44 12.72 -13.31 -11.44
CA ALA A 44 12.18 -14.43 -12.21
C ALA A 44 10.77 -14.14 -12.73
N VAL A 45 9.89 -13.57 -11.89
CA VAL A 45 8.55 -13.20 -12.33
C VAL A 45 8.60 -12.06 -13.34
N GLY A 46 9.46 -11.04 -13.13
CA GLY A 46 9.67 -9.96 -14.11
C GLY A 46 10.11 -10.47 -15.49
N ILE A 47 11.02 -11.43 -15.55
CA ILE A 47 11.45 -12.08 -16.80
C ILE A 47 10.29 -12.86 -17.44
N ALA A 48 9.53 -13.63 -16.66
CA ALA A 48 8.40 -14.41 -17.17
C ALA A 48 7.33 -13.54 -17.84
N LEU A 49 7.09 -12.34 -17.30
CA LEU A 49 6.11 -11.39 -17.84
C LEU A 49 6.60 -10.72 -19.12
N ARG A 50 7.88 -10.30 -19.15
CA ARG A 50 8.51 -9.77 -20.36
C ARG A 50 8.48 -10.79 -21.51
N LEU A 51 8.72 -12.06 -21.21
CA LEU A 51 8.65 -13.14 -22.20
C LEU A 51 7.23 -13.36 -22.77
N LYS A 52 6.18 -13.02 -22.02
CA LYS A 52 4.79 -13.10 -22.48
C LYS A 52 4.34 -11.87 -23.28
N ASN A 53 5.20 -10.86 -23.42
CA ASN A 53 4.84 -9.57 -24.03
C ASN A 53 3.61 -8.91 -23.39
N GLU A 54 3.34 -9.26 -22.13
CA GLU A 54 2.29 -8.65 -21.33
C GLU A 54 2.91 -7.42 -20.63
N ILE A 55 2.39 -6.23 -20.94
CA ILE A 55 2.54 -5.08 -20.05
C ILE A 55 1.93 -5.51 -18.71
N TYR A 56 2.65 -5.35 -17.61
CA TYR A 56 2.10 -5.79 -16.34
C TYR A 56 0.85 -4.95 -16.04
N PRO A 57 -0.30 -5.56 -15.74
CA PRO A 57 -1.46 -4.83 -15.25
C PRO A 57 -1.09 -4.28 -13.86
N GLY A 58 -0.56 -3.06 -13.81
CA GLY A 58 0.01 -2.47 -12.60
C GLY A 58 0.83 -1.21 -12.78
N ASP A 59 1.33 -0.93 -13.99
CA ASP A 59 1.99 0.35 -14.25
C ASP A 59 0.96 1.49 -14.19
N VAL A 60 1.24 2.50 -13.36
CA VAL A 60 0.37 3.68 -13.21
C VAL A 60 0.78 4.68 -14.27
N TYR A 61 -0.04 4.82 -15.31
CA TYR A 61 0.21 5.79 -16.37
C TYR A 61 -0.51 7.10 -16.14
N VAL A 62 0.20 8.20 -16.41
CA VAL A 62 -0.34 9.55 -16.48
C VAL A 62 -0.10 10.04 -17.90
N GLY A 63 -1.16 10.12 -18.69
CA GLY A 63 -1.02 10.34 -20.13
C GLY A 63 -0.33 9.14 -20.79
N LEU A 64 0.84 9.37 -21.38
CA LEU A 64 1.67 8.33 -22.02
C LEU A 64 2.88 7.91 -21.17
N GLU A 65 3.09 8.52 -20.00
CA GLU A 65 4.25 8.27 -19.15
C GLU A 65 3.88 7.36 -17.97
N SER A 66 4.74 6.39 -17.64
CA SER A 66 4.62 5.59 -16.42
C SER A 66 5.17 6.37 -15.23
N VAL A 67 4.36 6.52 -14.18
CA VAL A 67 4.65 7.36 -13.00
C VAL A 67 4.89 6.50 -11.74
N GLY A 68 4.93 5.18 -11.87
CA GLY A 68 5.14 4.28 -10.73
C GLY A 68 5.97 3.05 -11.06
N ASN A 69 6.84 2.69 -10.13
CA ASN A 69 7.46 1.37 -10.10
C ASN A 69 6.58 0.42 -9.27
N LEU A 70 6.45 -0.82 -9.75
CA LEU A 70 5.77 -1.89 -9.02
C LEU A 70 6.71 -2.55 -8.03
N PHE A 71 6.26 -2.67 -6.78
CA PHE A 71 7.01 -3.32 -5.71
C PHE A 71 6.20 -4.46 -5.11
N PHE A 72 6.89 -5.53 -4.73
CA PHE A 72 6.26 -6.70 -4.11
C PHE A 72 5.90 -6.45 -2.66
N VAL A 73 4.71 -6.86 -2.23
CA VAL A 73 4.36 -6.98 -0.82
C VAL A 73 5.02 -8.23 -0.26
N THR A 74 5.81 -8.08 0.80
CA THR A 74 6.67 -9.13 1.37
C THR A 74 6.21 -9.64 2.73
N GLY A 75 5.35 -8.87 3.40
CA GLY A 75 4.79 -9.23 4.71
C GLY A 75 3.73 -8.25 5.15
N ARG A 76 2.88 -8.69 6.08
CA ARG A 76 1.77 -7.91 6.63
C ARG A 76 1.91 -7.80 8.16
N GLY A 77 1.51 -6.66 8.70
CA GLY A 77 1.22 -6.41 10.10
C GLY A 77 -0.25 -6.02 10.25
N GLU A 78 -0.68 -5.69 11.46
CA GLU A 78 -2.08 -5.30 11.73
C GLU A 78 -2.42 -3.89 11.20
N ASP A 79 -1.45 -2.98 11.26
CA ASP A 79 -1.54 -1.56 10.95
C ASP A 79 -0.60 -1.13 9.80
N CYS A 80 0.27 -2.04 9.35
CA CYS A 80 1.31 -1.78 8.37
C CYS A 80 1.54 -2.97 7.44
N PHE A 81 2.26 -2.74 6.35
CA PHE A 81 2.80 -3.81 5.50
C PHE A 81 4.19 -3.45 4.98
N TYR A 82 4.86 -4.43 4.39
CA TYR A 82 6.24 -4.29 3.94
C TYR A 82 6.34 -4.51 2.44
N ILE A 83 7.06 -3.64 1.77
CA ILE A 83 7.34 -3.72 0.34
C ILE A 83 8.82 -4.00 0.11
N LEU A 84 9.14 -4.81 -0.89
CA LEU A 84 10.52 -5.09 -1.27
C LEU A 84 11.15 -3.83 -1.86
N GLY A 85 12.33 -3.43 -1.40
CA GLY A 85 13.07 -2.29 -1.97
C GLY A 85 13.13 -1.07 -1.05
N GLU A 86 14.13 -0.23 -1.35
CA GLU A 86 14.43 1.00 -0.63
C GLU A 86 13.63 2.16 -1.19
N VAL A 87 12.52 2.48 -0.54
CA VAL A 87 11.59 3.52 -0.96
C VAL A 87 11.65 4.67 0.04
N ARG A 88 11.61 5.89 -0.47
CA ARG A 88 11.68 7.10 0.33
C ARG A 88 10.46 7.22 1.25
N GLU A 89 10.69 7.69 2.47
CA GLU A 89 9.62 8.03 3.41
C GLU A 89 8.73 9.17 2.89
N GLY A 90 7.45 9.13 3.24
CA GLY A 90 6.42 10.04 2.71
C GLY A 90 5.89 9.65 1.34
N THR A 91 6.40 8.58 0.73
CA THR A 91 5.91 8.14 -0.59
C THR A 91 4.56 7.44 -0.48
N LEU A 92 3.65 7.74 -1.40
CA LEU A 92 2.32 7.12 -1.43
C LEU A 92 2.39 5.73 -2.05
N VAL A 93 1.64 4.80 -1.48
CA VAL A 93 1.54 3.43 -1.95
C VAL A 93 0.10 3.14 -2.34
N ILE A 94 -0.10 2.65 -3.55
CA ILE A 94 -1.43 2.39 -4.10
C ILE A 94 -1.55 0.98 -4.67
N ASP A 95 -2.78 0.50 -4.70
CA ASP A 95 -3.22 -0.60 -5.55
C ASP A 95 -3.51 -0.02 -6.94
N PRO A 96 -2.68 -0.29 -7.95
CA PRO A 96 -2.86 0.28 -9.28
C PRO A 96 -4.09 -0.29 -10.01
N MET A 97 -4.56 -1.48 -9.63
CA MET A 97 -5.71 -2.15 -10.26
C MET A 97 -7.02 -1.60 -9.72
N GLU A 98 -7.10 -1.49 -8.40
CA GLU A 98 -8.30 -0.98 -7.72
C GLU A 98 -8.27 0.54 -7.53
N LYS A 99 -7.22 1.22 -8.01
CA LYS A 99 -7.02 2.67 -7.87
C LYS A 99 -7.14 3.15 -6.42
N ARG A 100 -6.65 2.30 -5.50
CA ARG A 100 -6.90 2.42 -4.06
C ARG A 100 -5.63 2.84 -3.34
N PHE A 101 -5.75 3.82 -2.47
CA PHE A 101 -4.72 4.21 -1.54
C PHE A 101 -4.54 3.14 -0.45
N LEU A 102 -3.30 2.67 -0.28
CA LEU A 102 -2.98 1.62 0.69
C LEU A 102 -2.23 2.16 1.90
N GLY A 103 -1.51 3.27 1.75
CA GLY A 103 -0.74 3.85 2.84
C GLY A 103 0.42 4.74 2.39
N VAL A 104 1.24 5.11 3.36
CA VAL A 104 2.44 5.94 3.17
C VAL A 104 3.66 5.19 3.66
N VAL A 105 4.77 5.29 2.95
CA VAL A 105 6.06 4.76 3.41
C VAL A 105 6.54 5.57 4.62
N VAL A 106 6.77 4.90 5.75
CA VAL A 106 7.19 5.55 7.02
C VAL A 106 8.57 5.13 7.50
N ALA A 107 9.15 4.07 6.93
CA ALA A 107 10.53 3.72 7.19
C ALA A 107 11.18 3.17 5.93
N LYS A 108 12.28 3.80 5.51
CA LYS A 108 13.12 3.30 4.41
C LYS A 108 13.94 2.10 4.87
N GLY A 109 14.03 1.06 4.03
CA GLY A 109 14.95 -0.06 4.23
C GLY A 109 14.93 -1.04 3.07
N PRO A 110 15.69 -2.15 3.15
CA PRO A 110 15.65 -3.21 2.14
C PRO A 110 14.24 -3.80 1.94
N LEU A 111 13.42 -3.73 3.00
CA LEU A 111 11.98 -3.83 2.96
C LEU A 111 11.42 -2.53 3.56
N SER A 112 10.84 -1.66 2.76
CA SER A 112 10.30 -0.40 3.27
C SER A 112 8.97 -0.65 3.98
N LYS A 113 8.76 0.00 5.13
CA LYS A 113 7.53 -0.12 5.93
C LYS A 113 6.50 0.89 5.43
N VAL A 114 5.29 0.42 5.17
CA VAL A 114 4.14 1.23 4.78
C VAL A 114 3.15 1.25 5.93
N GLU A 115 2.84 2.44 6.44
CA GLU A 115 1.76 2.66 7.40
C GLU A 115 0.44 2.79 6.66
N THR A 116 -0.57 2.04 7.11
CA THR A 116 -1.91 2.04 6.51
C THR A 116 -2.85 2.98 7.27
N VAL A 117 -4.02 3.23 6.68
CA VAL A 117 -5.12 3.93 7.38
C VAL A 117 -5.65 3.19 8.61
N PHE A 118 -5.23 1.95 8.86
CA PHE A 118 -5.63 1.18 10.02
C PHE A 118 -4.71 1.36 11.24
N SER A 119 -3.64 2.15 11.12
CA SER A 119 -2.77 2.55 12.22
C SER A 119 -3.41 3.64 13.08
N ASP A 120 -3.35 3.50 14.40
CA ASP A 120 -3.81 4.54 15.34
C ASP A 120 -3.01 5.85 15.23
N ASN A 121 -1.79 5.79 14.66
CA ASN A 121 -0.95 6.97 14.44
C ASN A 121 -1.24 7.65 13.11
N PHE A 122 -2.04 7.04 12.23
CA PHE A 122 -2.29 7.59 10.91
C PHE A 122 -3.20 8.81 11.01
N VAL A 123 -2.74 9.93 10.45
CA VAL A 123 -3.56 11.13 10.26
C VAL A 123 -3.32 11.67 8.86
N GLY A 124 -4.38 11.88 8.11
CA GLY A 124 -4.31 12.34 6.73
C GLY A 124 -5.43 13.30 6.39
N ARG A 125 -5.15 14.25 5.49
CA ARG A 125 -6.20 15.07 4.89
C ARG A 125 -6.90 14.25 3.80
N VAL A 126 -8.21 14.34 3.72
CA VAL A 126 -9.01 13.61 2.74
C VAL A 126 -10.04 14.51 2.07
N ARG A 127 -10.38 14.16 0.83
CA ARG A 127 -11.51 14.72 0.11
C ARG A 127 -12.65 13.71 0.06
N ILE A 128 -13.81 14.14 0.52
CA ILE A 128 -15.03 13.34 0.54
C ILE A 128 -15.91 13.81 -0.60
N LYS A 129 -16.16 12.93 -1.58
CA LYS A 129 -16.84 13.27 -2.83
C LYS A 129 -18.20 12.59 -2.90
N GLY A 130 -19.23 13.43 -2.96
CA GLY A 130 -20.60 13.03 -3.23
C GLY A 130 -20.97 13.18 -4.71
N PRO A 131 -22.27 13.05 -5.05
CA PRO A 131 -22.75 13.20 -6.43
C PRO A 131 -22.58 14.61 -6.99
N SER A 132 -22.69 15.64 -6.15
CA SER A 132 -22.76 17.05 -6.60
C SER A 132 -21.88 18.00 -5.78
N ALA A 133 -21.21 17.49 -4.75
CA ALA A 133 -20.39 18.29 -3.84
C ALA A 133 -19.16 17.51 -3.39
N SER A 134 -18.16 18.24 -2.90
CA SER A 134 -16.98 17.66 -2.25
C SER A 134 -16.60 18.48 -1.04
N VAL A 135 -16.30 17.80 0.05
CA VAL A 135 -15.91 18.41 1.33
C VAL A 135 -14.51 17.91 1.70
N VAL A 136 -13.75 18.75 2.40
CA VAL A 136 -12.45 18.36 2.96
C VAL A 136 -12.64 17.88 4.40
N GLY A 137 -11.98 16.78 4.74
CA GLY A 137 -11.97 16.22 6.08
C GLY A 137 -10.58 15.79 6.53
N ILE A 138 -10.51 15.34 7.77
CA ILE A 138 -9.33 14.71 8.36
C ILE A 138 -9.68 13.26 8.66
N LEU A 139 -8.91 12.34 8.08
CA LEU A 139 -8.94 10.91 8.36
C LEU A 139 -7.97 10.62 9.51
N ARG A 140 -8.50 10.02 10.57
CA ARG A 140 -7.74 9.42 11.67
C ARG A 140 -7.83 7.92 11.52
N GLY A 141 -6.69 7.25 11.58
CA GLY A 141 -6.66 5.81 11.46
C GLY A 141 -7.09 5.09 12.74
N GLY A 142 -6.94 3.78 12.69
CA GLY A 142 -7.28 2.85 13.75
C GLY A 142 -8.03 1.64 13.22
N SER A 143 -8.47 0.78 14.14
CA SER A 143 -9.17 -0.47 13.77
C SER A 143 -10.39 -0.23 12.88
N VAL A 144 -11.13 0.85 13.15
CA VAL A 144 -12.15 1.43 12.29
C VAL A 144 -11.77 2.90 12.05
N PRO A 145 -11.24 3.25 10.86
CA PRO A 145 -10.80 4.61 10.58
C PRO A 145 -11.96 5.60 10.66
N LYS A 146 -11.69 6.80 11.17
CA LYS A 146 -12.68 7.84 11.44
C LYS A 146 -12.38 9.09 10.64
N VAL A 147 -13.42 9.72 10.09
CA VAL A 147 -13.31 10.97 9.33
C VAL A 147 -14.06 12.07 10.05
N SER A 148 -13.42 13.22 10.25
CA SER A 148 -14.07 14.45 10.73
C SER A 148 -14.13 15.48 9.62
N THR A 149 -15.28 16.12 9.43
CA THR A 149 -15.47 17.26 8.53
C THR A 149 -15.59 18.55 9.33
N ILE A 150 -15.16 19.67 8.74
CA ILE A 150 -15.36 21.00 9.35
C ILE A 150 -16.80 21.48 9.11
N GLU A 151 -17.37 21.08 7.96
CA GLU A 151 -18.72 21.42 7.57
C GLU A 151 -19.71 20.40 8.17
N ASP A 152 -20.83 20.89 8.71
CA ASP A 152 -21.92 20.05 9.22
C ASP A 152 -22.81 19.57 8.07
N ILE A 153 -22.25 18.66 7.28
CA ILE A 153 -22.90 18.03 6.14
C ILE A 153 -22.90 16.51 6.38
N ASP A 154 -24.05 15.87 6.21
CA ASP A 154 -24.11 14.42 6.20
C ASP A 154 -23.50 13.87 4.91
N VAL A 155 -22.36 13.20 5.05
CA VAL A 155 -21.57 12.63 3.97
C VAL A 155 -21.69 11.10 3.89
N THR A 156 -22.70 10.51 4.52
CA THR A 156 -22.91 9.07 4.50
C THR A 156 -23.06 8.53 3.08
N GLY A 157 -22.37 7.43 2.77
CA GLY A 157 -22.31 6.81 1.45
C GLY A 157 -21.36 7.50 0.45
N TRP A 158 -20.72 8.61 0.83
CA TRP A 158 -19.80 9.32 -0.07
C TRP A 158 -18.43 8.63 -0.10
N LYS A 159 -17.71 8.84 -1.20
CA LYS A 159 -16.38 8.24 -1.40
C LYS A 159 -15.29 9.13 -0.81
N VAL A 160 -14.35 8.52 -0.11
CA VAL A 160 -13.22 9.22 0.52
C VAL A 160 -11.95 8.97 -0.28
N PHE A 161 -11.24 10.05 -0.61
CA PHE A 161 -9.98 10.04 -1.33
C PHE A 161 -8.90 10.72 -0.50
N PHE A 162 -7.70 10.13 -0.45
CA PHE A 162 -6.56 10.74 0.22
C PHE A 162 -6.14 12.02 -0.52
N GLU A 163 -5.84 13.08 0.24
CA GLU A 163 -5.51 14.39 -0.32
C GLU A 163 -4.01 14.67 -0.12
N ASP A 164 -3.24 14.66 -1.22
CA ASP A 164 -1.81 15.00 -1.26
C ASP A 164 -1.54 16.17 -2.22
N GLU A 165 -0.97 17.28 -1.73
CA GLU A 165 -0.79 18.51 -2.51
C GLU A 165 -0.09 18.31 -3.86
N LYS A 166 0.86 17.36 -3.93
CA LYS A 166 1.66 17.12 -5.12
C LYS A 166 0.92 16.23 -6.13
N TRP A 167 0.29 15.17 -5.66
CA TRP A 167 -0.29 14.14 -6.53
C TRP A 167 -1.78 14.32 -6.81
N ASN A 168 -2.45 15.18 -6.05
CA ASN A 168 -3.88 15.48 -6.19
C ASN A 168 -4.30 16.00 -7.57
N VAL A 169 -3.42 16.60 -8.37
CA VAL A 169 -3.83 17.07 -9.70
C VAL A 169 -3.91 15.89 -10.67
N ILE A 170 -3.01 14.93 -10.49
CA ILE A 170 -2.69 13.90 -11.46
C ILE A 170 -3.43 12.59 -11.13
N LEU A 171 -3.61 12.29 -9.84
CA LEU A 171 -4.06 10.99 -9.34
C LEU A 171 -5.38 11.08 -8.55
N LYS A 172 -6.24 12.06 -8.88
CA LYS A 172 -7.51 12.31 -8.18
C LYS A 172 -8.35 11.05 -7.94
N ASP A 173 -8.39 10.18 -8.94
CA ASP A 173 -9.20 8.96 -8.91
C ASP A 173 -8.41 7.71 -8.45
N TYR A 174 -7.10 7.85 -8.16
CA TYR A 174 -6.19 6.77 -7.75
C TYR A 174 -5.89 6.73 -6.24
N LEU A 175 -6.42 7.72 -5.51
CA LEU A 175 -6.22 7.86 -4.07
C LEU A 175 -7.47 7.44 -3.29
N PHE A 176 -8.30 6.56 -3.84
CA PHE A 176 -9.52 6.09 -3.16
C PHE A 176 -9.18 5.33 -1.88
N VAL A 177 -9.76 5.69 -0.75
CA VAL A 177 -9.51 5.03 0.54
C VAL A 177 -10.65 4.08 0.91
N GLY A 178 -11.89 4.52 0.70
CA GLY A 178 -13.09 3.81 1.15
C GLY A 178 -14.34 4.66 1.03
N SER A 179 -15.45 4.19 1.59
CA SER A 179 -16.72 4.92 1.61
C SER A 179 -17.18 5.19 3.04
N ILE A 180 -17.90 6.28 3.26
CA ILE A 180 -18.48 6.56 4.59
C ILE A 180 -19.64 5.60 4.85
N ALA A 181 -19.53 4.80 5.91
CA ALA A 181 -20.54 3.80 6.27
C ALA A 181 -21.63 4.36 7.19
N GLY A 182 -21.30 5.37 7.99
CA GLY A 182 -22.23 5.95 8.97
C GLY A 182 -21.53 6.94 9.88
N ARG A 183 -22.18 7.27 11.01
CA ARG A 183 -21.72 8.29 11.96
C ARG A 183 -21.66 7.72 13.38
N ASP A 184 -20.63 8.08 14.12
CA ASP A 184 -20.37 7.78 15.52
C ASP A 184 -20.03 9.09 16.24
N GLY A 185 -21.05 9.72 16.83
CA GLY A 185 -20.94 11.04 17.45
C GLY A 185 -20.54 12.13 16.44
N GLU A 186 -19.38 12.75 16.68
CA GLU A 186 -18.82 13.80 15.82
C GLU A 186 -18.02 13.26 14.63
N TYR A 187 -17.84 11.94 14.54
CA TYR A 187 -17.03 11.31 13.50
C TYR A 187 -17.87 10.49 12.54
N PHE A 188 -17.44 10.45 11.29
CA PHE A 188 -17.93 9.51 10.29
C PHE A 188 -17.06 8.25 10.30
N LEU A 189 -17.68 7.08 10.24
CA LEU A 189 -16.98 5.80 10.17
C LEU A 189 -16.66 5.46 8.71
N LEU A 190 -15.40 5.13 8.44
CA LEU A 190 -14.94 4.74 7.12
C LEU A 190 -14.99 3.22 6.95
N ASP A 191 -15.68 2.76 5.90
CA ASP A 191 -15.55 1.40 5.39
C ASP A 191 -14.41 1.36 4.36
N ALA A 192 -13.28 0.81 4.78
CA ALA A 192 -12.06 0.68 3.99
C ALA A 192 -11.61 -0.79 3.96
N GLU A 193 -11.20 -1.25 2.77
CA GLU A 193 -10.79 -2.63 2.57
C GLU A 193 -9.37 -2.88 3.11
N ARG A 194 -9.19 -3.92 3.91
CA ARG A 194 -7.88 -4.36 4.45
C ARG A 194 -7.08 -5.27 3.51
N LYS A 195 -7.69 -5.73 2.42
CA LYS A 195 -7.04 -6.61 1.45
C LYS A 195 -5.84 -5.90 0.83
N LEU A 196 -4.74 -6.61 0.66
CA LEU A 196 -3.56 -6.10 -0.04
C LEU A 196 -3.31 -6.95 -1.29
N PRO A 197 -2.97 -6.32 -2.43
CA PRO A 197 -2.48 -7.04 -3.59
C PRO A 197 -1.07 -7.59 -3.34
N ASP A 198 -0.61 -8.51 -4.19
CA ASP A 198 0.76 -9.05 -4.12
C ASP A 198 1.82 -8.03 -4.54
N ARG A 199 1.40 -7.02 -5.33
CA ARG A 199 2.24 -5.91 -5.77
C ARG A 199 1.49 -4.60 -5.66
N VAL A 200 2.24 -3.56 -5.35
CA VAL A 200 1.75 -2.20 -5.18
C VAL A 200 2.54 -1.26 -6.06
N ALA A 201 1.89 -0.20 -6.52
CA ALA A 201 2.58 0.88 -7.22
C ALA A 201 2.95 1.97 -6.21
N ILE A 202 4.11 2.57 -6.43
CA ILE A 202 4.65 3.61 -5.58
C ILE A 202 4.68 4.91 -6.36
N ILE A 203 4.05 5.92 -5.78
CA ILE A 203 3.91 7.25 -6.37
C ILE A 203 4.80 8.18 -5.56
N GLY A 204 6.01 8.35 -6.07
CA GLY A 204 7.04 9.22 -5.53
C GLY A 204 8.02 9.55 -6.66
N VAL A 205 8.77 10.63 -6.50
CA VAL A 205 9.83 10.97 -7.46
C VAL A 205 10.83 9.81 -7.46
N VAL A 206 10.79 9.00 -8.52
CA VAL A 206 11.94 8.22 -8.94
C VAL A 206 12.95 9.27 -9.39
N GLU A 207 14.09 9.34 -8.72
CA GLU A 207 15.21 10.20 -9.15
C GLU A 207 15.65 9.84 -10.57
#